data_AF-A0A0K1PKQ2-F1
#
_entry.id   AF-A0A0K1PKQ2-F1
#
_cell.length_a   1.000
_cell.length_b   1.000
_cell.length_c   1.000
_cell.angle_alpha   90.00
_cell.angle_beta   90.00
_cell.angle_gamma   90.00
#
_symmetry.space_group_name_H-M   'P 1'
#
loop_
_entity.id
_entity.type
_entity.pdbx_description
1 polymer ?
#
loop_
_entity_poly.entity_id
_entity_poly.type
_entity_poly.pdbx_seq_one_letter_code
_entity_poly.pdbx_strand_id
1 'polypeptide(L)'
;MNTRRHLAASALLATACHADAAPPAGPVGTTAAPAVTVARDEHDRDASLAKGAVTWLGGPTALLERGGFRVLTDPMLSGRGPSAFTLPRHPSTGAPNAPVTRYLAPGTVDLQRLDAVFVSHMHADHFDGRAKEMLPKNLPIVVPPSGAAALRSAGFADVRPLDWDESTTFVRGGTRLVVHAVAAHHAHDATLDRELGKGNGYVLEWDDGTSGVLRLYWTGDAVLTEDMRALGSRFGAIDLVMPHMGGVGGDGPLGLRTMDASETVELVAALRPRRVVPIHHTTFAHYREPVDALLEQAAEKGMDKAIRLPHVGTAIAIAP
;
A
#
# COMPACT_ATOMS: atom_id res chain seq x y z
N MET A 1 35.53 42.88 -41.25
CA MET A 1 34.94 43.34 -42.51
C MET A 1 34.34 42.14 -43.23
N ASN A 2 33.04 42.23 -43.54
CA ASN A 2 32.30 41.51 -44.59
C ASN A 2 32.23 39.97 -44.55
N THR A 3 31.04 39.44 -44.29
CA THR A 3 30.35 38.52 -45.24
C THR A 3 28.85 38.51 -44.96
N ARG A 4 28.06 39.08 -45.88
CA ARG A 4 26.63 38.83 -46.04
C ARG A 4 26.43 37.45 -46.68
N ARG A 5 25.42 36.70 -46.24
CA ARG A 5 24.62 35.81 -47.09
C ARG A 5 23.15 35.90 -46.71
N HIS A 6 22.33 36.03 -47.75
CA HIS A 6 20.88 36.21 -47.75
C HIS A 6 20.14 34.85 -47.87
N LEU A 7 18.82 34.93 -47.58
CA LEU A 7 17.71 34.07 -48.05
C LEU A 7 17.60 32.68 -47.36
N ALA A 8 16.42 32.15 -47.02
CA ALA A 8 15.06 32.43 -47.46
C ALA A 8 14.03 32.04 -46.38
N ALA A 9 12.89 32.73 -46.39
CA ALA A 9 11.65 32.27 -45.80
C ALA A 9 11.03 31.16 -46.67
N SER A 10 10.42 30.15 -46.05
CA SER A 10 9.42 29.30 -46.69
C SER A 10 8.46 28.77 -45.63
N ALA A 11 7.22 29.26 -45.73
CA ALA A 11 6.05 28.68 -45.11
C ALA A 11 5.70 27.37 -45.82
N LEU A 12 5.34 26.32 -45.08
CA LEU A 12 4.61 25.19 -45.64
C LEU A 12 3.64 24.59 -44.62
N LEU A 13 2.35 24.79 -44.93
CA LEU A 13 1.16 23.96 -44.70
C LEU A 13 0.94 23.33 -43.31
N ALA A 14 0.01 23.94 -42.58
CA ALA A 14 -0.88 23.25 -41.66
C ALA A 14 -1.74 22.24 -42.44
N THR A 15 -1.59 20.95 -42.12
CA THR A 15 -2.56 19.92 -42.50
C THR A 15 -3.19 19.43 -41.20
N ALA A 16 -4.47 19.74 -41.04
CA ALA A 16 -5.28 19.20 -39.96
C ALA A 16 -5.55 17.72 -40.25
N CYS A 17 -5.03 16.84 -39.39
CA CYS A 17 -5.53 15.47 -39.28
C CYS A 17 -6.51 15.43 -38.12
N HIS A 18 -7.79 15.27 -38.44
CA HIS A 18 -8.79 14.75 -37.53
C HIS A 18 -8.34 13.36 -37.07
N ALA A 19 -8.11 13.19 -35.77
CA ALA A 19 -8.05 11.89 -35.13
C ALA A 19 -9.32 11.75 -34.30
N ASP A 20 -10.13 10.75 -34.69
CA ASP A 20 -11.38 10.38 -34.08
C ASP A 20 -11.28 10.22 -32.56
N ALA A 21 -12.29 10.76 -31.87
CA ALA A 21 -12.50 10.51 -30.45
C ALA A 21 -12.72 9.01 -30.23
N ALA A 22 -11.88 8.40 -29.38
CA ALA A 22 -12.09 7.05 -28.90
C ALA A 22 -13.42 6.98 -28.11
N PRO A 23 -14.26 5.95 -28.32
CA PRO A 23 -15.50 5.79 -27.58
C PRO A 23 -15.21 5.54 -26.08
N PRO A 24 -16.13 5.93 -25.18
CA PRO A 24 -15.95 5.73 -23.75
C PRO A 24 -15.85 4.22 -23.43
N ALA A 25 -14.85 3.87 -22.62
CA ALA A 25 -14.70 2.52 -22.09
C ALA A 25 -15.96 2.13 -21.30
N GLY A 26 -16.62 1.07 -21.74
CA GLY A 26 -17.72 0.46 -21.00
C GLY A 26 -17.24 -0.20 -19.70
N PRO A 27 -18.17 -0.61 -18.82
CA PRO A 27 -17.82 -1.14 -17.51
C PRO A 27 -16.99 -2.43 -17.66
N VAL A 28 -15.81 -2.43 -17.04
CA VAL A 28 -14.93 -3.60 -16.92
C VAL A 28 -15.60 -4.60 -15.98
N GLY A 29 -16.03 -5.73 -16.53
CA GLY A 29 -16.55 -6.85 -15.74
C GLY A 29 -15.42 -7.48 -14.93
N THR A 30 -15.51 -7.40 -13.60
CA THR A 30 -14.62 -8.12 -12.69
C THR A 30 -14.98 -9.61 -12.72
N THR A 31 -14.06 -10.45 -13.18
CA THR A 31 -14.20 -11.90 -13.01
C THR A 31 -13.77 -12.25 -11.59
N ALA A 32 -14.73 -12.59 -10.73
CA ALA A 32 -14.44 -12.97 -9.35
C ALA A 32 -13.71 -14.32 -9.32
N ALA A 33 -12.49 -14.35 -8.76
CA ALA A 33 -11.80 -15.60 -8.46
C ALA A 33 -12.62 -16.43 -7.45
N PRO A 34 -12.59 -17.78 -7.53
CA PRO A 34 -13.36 -18.62 -6.61
C PRO A 34 -12.98 -18.36 -5.15
N ALA A 35 -13.98 -18.30 -4.27
CA ALA A 35 -13.78 -18.08 -2.84
C ALA A 35 -13.03 -19.27 -2.21
N VAL A 36 -12.00 -18.96 -1.43
CA VAL A 36 -11.15 -19.98 -0.79
C VAL A 36 -11.44 -20.04 0.71
N THR A 37 -11.75 -21.22 1.21
CA THR A 37 -11.93 -21.48 2.65
C THR A 37 -10.56 -21.59 3.33
N VAL A 38 -10.33 -20.80 4.38
CA VAL A 38 -9.15 -20.96 5.25
C VAL A 38 -9.49 -21.97 6.34
N ALA A 39 -9.03 -23.22 6.21
CA ALA A 39 -9.31 -24.28 7.17
C ALA A 39 -8.27 -24.29 8.32
N ARG A 40 -8.66 -23.89 9.54
CA ARG A 40 -7.94 -24.13 10.81
C ARG A 40 -8.89 -24.14 12.02
N ASP A 41 -8.55 -24.94 13.04
CA ASP A 41 -9.32 -25.20 14.27
C ASP A 41 -9.78 -23.94 15.02
N GLU A 42 -10.99 -24.03 15.57
CA GLU A 42 -11.77 -22.94 16.18
C GLU A 42 -11.38 -22.59 17.63
N HIS A 43 -10.25 -23.06 18.14
CA HIS A 43 -9.93 -22.87 19.56
C HIS A 43 -9.29 -21.50 19.87
N ASP A 44 -10.02 -20.76 20.70
CA ASP A 44 -9.64 -19.61 21.52
C ASP A 44 -9.27 -18.29 20.79
N ARG A 45 -10.23 -17.36 20.68
CA ARG A 45 -9.95 -15.95 20.39
C ARG A 45 -10.84 -15.02 21.23
N ASP A 46 -10.19 -13.99 21.78
CA ASP A 46 -10.76 -12.96 22.64
C ASP A 46 -11.94 -12.24 21.95
N ALA A 47 -13.11 -12.25 22.61
CA ALA A 47 -14.33 -11.61 22.12
C ALA A 47 -14.16 -10.10 21.85
N SER A 48 -13.11 -9.47 22.39
CA SER A 48 -12.73 -8.08 22.13
C SER A 48 -12.37 -7.81 20.65
N LEU A 49 -11.88 -8.82 19.92
CA LEU A 49 -11.51 -8.73 18.50
C LEU A 49 -12.69 -8.89 17.54
N ALA A 50 -13.88 -9.24 18.04
CA ALA A 50 -15.08 -9.45 17.21
C ALA A 50 -15.45 -8.19 16.40
N LYS A 51 -15.17 -6.99 16.95
CA LYS A 51 -15.48 -5.70 16.30
C LYS A 51 -14.39 -5.19 15.35
N GLY A 52 -13.27 -5.90 15.26
CA GLY A 52 -12.12 -5.58 14.43
C GLY A 52 -11.11 -4.62 15.06
N ALA A 53 -9.83 -4.84 14.76
CA ALA A 53 -8.70 -4.04 15.23
C ALA A 53 -7.58 -3.93 14.19
N VAL A 54 -6.82 -2.84 14.26
CA VAL A 54 -5.54 -2.64 13.57
C VAL A 54 -4.46 -2.44 14.62
N THR A 55 -3.40 -3.24 14.55
CA THR A 55 -2.22 -3.09 15.39
C THR A 55 -1.04 -2.77 14.50
N TRP A 56 -0.52 -1.55 14.58
CA TRP A 56 0.69 -1.18 13.83
C TRP A 56 1.92 -1.78 14.51
N LEU A 57 2.75 -2.49 13.75
CA LEU A 57 3.93 -3.19 14.25
C LEU A 57 5.23 -2.46 13.89
N GLY A 58 5.15 -1.25 13.31
CA GLY A 58 6.30 -0.46 12.88
C GLY A 58 6.59 -0.61 11.38
N GLY A 59 6.99 0.48 10.74
CA GLY A 59 7.22 0.53 9.29
C GLY A 59 5.90 0.31 8.53
N PRO A 60 5.88 -0.50 7.46
CA PRO A 60 4.64 -0.82 6.73
C PRO A 60 3.84 -1.94 7.41
N THR A 61 4.41 -2.55 8.45
CA THR A 61 3.85 -3.77 9.03
C THR A 61 2.69 -3.46 9.95
N ALA A 62 1.53 -4.06 9.69
CA ALA A 62 0.37 -4.00 10.55
C ALA A 62 -0.34 -5.34 10.63
N LEU A 63 -0.93 -5.63 11.79
CA LEU A 63 -1.83 -6.76 11.99
C LEU A 63 -3.28 -6.26 11.92
N LEU A 64 -4.05 -6.80 10.99
CA LEU A 64 -5.48 -6.54 10.82
C LEU A 64 -6.26 -7.73 11.37
N GLU A 65 -7.23 -7.47 12.24
CA GLU A 65 -8.05 -8.50 12.88
C GLU A 65 -9.52 -8.12 12.74
N ARG A 66 -10.39 -9.04 12.31
CA ARG A 66 -11.86 -8.86 12.32
C ARG A 66 -12.56 -10.17 11.94
N GLY A 67 -13.77 -10.44 12.44
CA GLY A 67 -14.52 -11.66 12.04
C GLY A 67 -13.70 -12.95 12.10
N GLY A 68 -12.82 -13.06 13.10
CA GLY A 68 -11.93 -14.19 13.29
C GLY A 68 -10.67 -14.26 12.41
N PHE A 69 -10.49 -13.47 11.34
CA PHE A 69 -9.20 -13.47 10.63
C PHE A 69 -8.15 -12.61 11.34
N ARG A 70 -6.88 -13.00 11.12
CA ARG A 70 -5.67 -12.26 11.43
C ARG A 70 -4.81 -12.17 10.18
N VAL A 71 -4.67 -10.96 9.64
CA VAL A 71 -3.94 -10.68 8.41
C VAL A 71 -2.74 -9.80 8.73
N LEU A 72 -1.54 -10.21 8.32
CA LEU A 72 -0.34 -9.39 8.47
C LEU A 72 -0.03 -8.70 7.13
N THR A 73 0.15 -7.38 7.14
CA THR A 73 0.54 -6.61 5.96
C THR A 73 2.04 -6.35 5.98
N ASP A 74 2.71 -6.40 4.82
CA ASP A 74 4.12 -6.03 4.60
C ASP A 74 5.05 -6.36 5.79
N PRO A 75 5.27 -7.65 6.06
CA PRO A 75 6.07 -8.10 7.19
C PRO A 75 7.55 -7.73 7.02
N MET A 76 7.99 -6.74 7.79
CA MET A 76 9.40 -6.38 8.00
C MET A 76 9.74 -6.67 9.46
N LEU A 77 10.30 -7.86 9.69
CA LEU A 77 10.43 -8.45 11.03
C LEU A 77 11.85 -8.33 11.62
N SER A 78 12.78 -7.72 10.88
CA SER A 78 14.13 -7.46 11.36
C SER A 78 14.11 -6.49 12.54
N GLY A 79 15.02 -6.73 13.49
CA GLY A 79 15.16 -5.92 14.68
C GLY A 79 15.66 -4.49 14.39
N ARG A 80 15.77 -3.71 15.46
CA ARG A 80 16.42 -2.40 15.43
C ARG A 80 17.90 -2.54 15.04
N GLY A 81 18.43 -1.62 14.24
CA GLY A 81 19.85 -1.61 13.92
C GLY A 81 20.25 -0.54 12.91
N PRO A 82 21.56 -0.25 12.78
CA PRO A 82 22.07 0.79 11.89
C PRO A 82 21.99 0.43 10.40
N SER A 83 21.81 -0.85 10.08
CA SER A 83 21.68 -1.37 8.73
C SER A 83 20.54 -2.39 8.69
N ALA A 84 19.32 -1.90 8.81
CA ALA A 84 18.11 -2.73 8.75
C ALA A 84 17.90 -3.29 7.34
N PHE A 85 18.12 -2.45 6.33
CA PHE A 85 18.24 -2.83 4.93
C PHE A 85 19.13 -1.81 4.21
N THR A 86 19.42 -2.06 2.93
CA THR A 86 20.25 -1.18 2.11
C THR A 86 19.44 -0.72 0.92
N LEU A 87 19.32 0.59 0.74
CA LEU A 87 18.71 1.14 -0.45
C LEU A 87 19.59 0.80 -1.67
N PRO A 88 18.98 0.41 -2.80
CA PRO A 88 19.72 0.23 -4.03
C PRO A 88 20.33 1.57 -4.47
N ARG A 89 21.34 1.51 -5.36
CA ARG A 89 21.88 2.72 -5.98
C ARG A 89 20.76 3.53 -6.63
N HIS A 90 20.89 4.84 -6.55
CA HIS A 90 19.95 5.70 -7.25
C HIS A 90 19.99 5.40 -8.77
N PRO A 91 18.85 5.07 -9.41
CA PRO A 91 18.83 4.63 -10.81
C PRO A 91 19.47 5.64 -11.77
N SER A 92 19.19 6.95 -11.57
CA SER A 92 19.67 8.00 -12.48
C SER A 92 21.00 8.65 -12.10
N THR A 93 21.39 8.70 -10.83
CA THR A 93 22.60 9.42 -10.37
C THR A 93 23.72 8.47 -9.96
N GLY A 94 23.43 7.17 -9.81
CA GLY A 94 24.40 6.16 -9.40
C GLY A 94 24.88 6.30 -7.94
N ALA A 95 24.24 7.17 -7.14
CA ALA A 95 24.57 7.40 -5.74
C ALA A 95 24.72 6.06 -4.99
N PRO A 96 25.74 5.91 -4.13
CA PRO A 96 26.08 4.63 -3.52
C PRO A 96 24.95 4.10 -2.62
N ASN A 97 24.93 2.78 -2.47
CA ASN A 97 24.08 2.08 -1.53
C ASN A 97 24.17 2.73 -0.14
N ALA A 98 23.03 3.15 0.39
CA ALA A 98 22.93 3.75 1.72
C ALA A 98 22.28 2.75 2.68
N PRO A 99 22.92 2.41 3.82
CA PRO A 99 22.27 1.63 4.85
C PRO A 99 21.15 2.46 5.48
N VAL A 100 19.99 1.85 5.70
CA VAL A 100 18.88 2.49 6.40
C VAL A 100 18.86 2.01 7.84
N THR A 101 18.93 2.96 8.76
CA THR A 101 18.76 2.66 10.19
C THR A 101 17.27 2.47 10.52
N ARG A 102 16.97 1.42 11.28
CA ARG A 102 15.65 1.23 11.91
C ARG A 102 15.73 1.68 13.37
N TYR A 103 14.86 2.60 13.77
CA TYR A 103 14.84 3.19 15.10
C TYR A 103 13.99 2.39 16.09
N LEU A 104 12.93 1.74 15.62
CA LEU A 104 11.96 1.02 16.44
C LEU A 104 12.06 -0.50 16.18
N ALA A 105 12.07 -1.32 17.23
CA ALA A 105 11.89 -2.76 17.04
C ALA A 105 10.46 -3.03 16.52
N PRO A 106 10.25 -4.07 15.68
CA PRO A 106 8.90 -4.45 15.31
C PRO A 106 8.08 -4.85 16.53
N GLY A 107 6.79 -4.51 16.52
CA GLY A 107 5.83 -5.01 17.50
C GLY A 107 5.74 -6.54 17.45
N THR A 108 5.31 -7.15 18.56
CA THR A 108 5.20 -8.62 18.65
C THR A 108 3.92 -9.12 18.00
N VAL A 109 4.03 -10.19 17.22
CA VAL A 109 2.89 -10.89 16.61
C VAL A 109 3.14 -12.40 16.63
N ASP A 110 2.10 -13.17 16.98
CA ASP A 110 2.13 -14.63 16.84
C ASP A 110 1.86 -15.01 15.38
N LEU A 111 2.94 -15.30 14.66
CA LEU A 111 2.91 -15.64 13.23
C LEU A 111 2.20 -16.97 12.93
N GLN A 112 2.06 -17.87 13.90
CA GLN A 112 1.41 -19.17 13.69
C GLN A 112 -0.11 -19.06 13.58
N ARG A 113 -0.67 -17.98 14.13
CA ARG A 113 -2.11 -17.72 14.17
C ARG A 113 -2.60 -16.84 13.02
N LEU A 114 -1.72 -16.45 12.11
CA LEU A 114 -2.07 -15.71 10.91
C LEU A 114 -2.90 -16.57 9.96
N ASP A 115 -3.81 -15.91 9.26
CA ASP A 115 -4.70 -16.51 8.25
C ASP A 115 -4.26 -16.13 6.83
N ALA A 116 -3.64 -14.97 6.65
CA ALA A 116 -3.01 -14.55 5.40
C ALA A 116 -1.92 -13.50 5.65
N VAL A 117 -1.03 -13.32 4.67
CA VAL A 117 -0.13 -12.17 4.56
C VAL A 117 -0.44 -11.42 3.27
N PHE A 118 -0.53 -10.10 3.34
CA PHE A 118 -0.65 -9.25 2.16
C PHE A 118 0.62 -8.45 1.98
N VAL A 119 1.16 -8.50 0.77
CA VAL A 119 2.40 -7.81 0.39
C VAL A 119 2.06 -6.78 -0.68
N SER A 120 2.40 -5.51 -0.46
CA SER A 120 2.20 -4.42 -1.42
C SER A 120 3.21 -4.51 -2.55
N HIS A 121 4.47 -4.80 -2.22
CA HIS A 121 5.57 -5.03 -3.15
C HIS A 121 6.78 -5.65 -2.43
N MET A 122 7.83 -6.02 -3.17
CA MET A 122 8.94 -6.83 -2.66
C MET A 122 10.20 -6.05 -2.24
N HIS A 123 10.08 -4.74 -1.93
CA HIS A 123 11.20 -4.01 -1.35
C HIS A 123 11.53 -4.51 0.06
N ALA A 124 12.80 -4.34 0.46
CA ALA A 124 13.34 -4.96 1.66
C ALA A 124 12.74 -4.41 2.97
N ASP A 125 12.17 -3.21 2.94
CA ASP A 125 11.48 -2.59 4.05
C ASP A 125 10.00 -2.98 4.17
N HIS A 126 9.46 -3.69 3.17
CA HIS A 126 8.10 -4.27 3.15
C HIS A 126 8.10 -5.79 3.32
N PHE A 127 9.14 -6.48 2.82
CA PHE A 127 9.25 -7.93 2.96
C PHE A 127 10.73 -8.37 3.08
N ASP A 128 11.19 -8.51 4.30
CA ASP A 128 12.61 -8.74 4.59
C ASP A 128 13.00 -10.22 4.67
N GLY A 129 14.31 -10.47 4.84
CA GLY A 129 14.84 -11.83 5.03
C GLY A 129 14.26 -12.50 6.28
N ARG A 130 14.01 -11.72 7.35
CA ARG A 130 13.47 -12.27 8.59
C ARG A 130 12.03 -12.75 8.45
N ALA A 131 11.20 -12.03 7.70
CA ALA A 131 9.87 -12.48 7.31
C ALA A 131 9.91 -13.75 6.46
N LYS A 132 10.83 -13.82 5.48
CA LYS A 132 11.07 -15.04 4.69
C LYS A 132 11.37 -16.24 5.59
N GLU A 133 12.15 -16.07 6.65
CA GLU A 133 12.51 -17.16 7.56
C GLU A 133 11.38 -17.56 8.51
N MET A 134 10.71 -16.58 9.11
CA MET A 134 9.81 -16.82 10.25
C MET A 134 8.37 -17.15 9.86
N LEU A 135 7.91 -16.72 8.69
CA LEU A 135 6.52 -16.95 8.28
C LEU A 135 6.26 -18.42 7.94
N PRO A 136 5.11 -18.99 8.37
CA PRO A 136 4.71 -20.33 7.97
C PRO A 136 4.64 -20.48 6.45
N LYS A 137 5.26 -21.54 5.92
CA LYS A 137 5.38 -21.75 4.47
C LYS A 137 4.08 -22.12 3.75
N ASN A 138 3.08 -22.55 4.50
CA ASN A 138 1.73 -22.83 4.01
C ASN A 138 0.76 -21.64 4.16
N LEU A 139 1.21 -20.50 4.68
CA LEU A 139 0.36 -19.34 4.84
C LEU A 139 0.04 -18.74 3.46
N PRO A 140 -1.24 -18.43 3.15
CA PRO A 140 -1.58 -17.72 1.94
C PRO A 140 -0.91 -16.35 1.91
N ILE A 141 -0.19 -16.04 0.82
CA ILE A 141 0.42 -14.74 0.59
C ILE A 141 -0.16 -14.10 -0.67
N VAL A 142 -0.82 -12.97 -0.53
CA VAL A 142 -1.23 -12.11 -1.65
C VAL A 142 -0.10 -11.14 -1.96
N VAL A 143 0.26 -11.00 -3.23
CA VAL A 143 1.43 -10.23 -3.69
C VAL A 143 1.20 -9.73 -5.13
N PRO A 144 1.85 -8.65 -5.60
CA PRO A 144 1.88 -8.37 -7.04
C PRO A 144 2.51 -9.54 -7.84
N PRO A 145 2.15 -9.71 -9.13
CA PRO A 145 2.71 -10.79 -9.95
C PRO A 145 4.24 -10.83 -9.99
N SER A 146 4.90 -9.65 -9.92
CA SER A 146 6.35 -9.50 -9.90
C SER A 146 7.03 -10.18 -8.69
N GLY A 147 6.33 -10.30 -7.56
CA GLY A 147 6.86 -10.90 -6.34
C GLY A 147 6.67 -12.42 -6.23
N ALA A 148 5.80 -13.01 -7.05
CA ALA A 148 5.36 -14.39 -6.87
C ALA A 148 6.50 -15.41 -7.04
N ALA A 149 7.38 -15.21 -8.03
CA ALA A 149 8.52 -16.10 -8.28
C ALA A 149 9.53 -16.10 -7.11
N ALA A 150 9.78 -14.92 -6.52
CA ALA A 150 10.67 -14.78 -5.38
C ALA A 150 10.13 -15.49 -4.12
N LEU A 151 8.83 -15.35 -3.85
CA LEU A 151 8.19 -16.03 -2.72
C LEU A 151 8.14 -17.55 -2.88
N ARG A 152 7.81 -18.04 -4.08
CA ARG A 152 7.83 -19.49 -4.37
C ARG A 152 9.24 -20.06 -4.21
N SER A 153 10.25 -19.36 -4.71
CA SER A 153 11.66 -19.74 -4.52
C SER A 153 12.08 -19.73 -3.04
N ALA A 154 11.46 -18.89 -2.21
CA ALA A 154 11.65 -18.87 -0.76
C ALA A 154 10.84 -19.97 -0.01
N GLY A 155 10.17 -20.86 -0.72
CA GLY A 155 9.48 -22.03 -0.19
C GLY A 155 8.03 -21.81 0.23
N PHE A 156 7.42 -20.66 -0.09
CA PHE A 156 5.99 -20.45 0.19
C PHE A 156 5.12 -21.24 -0.79
N ALA A 157 4.20 -22.04 -0.25
CA ALA A 157 3.37 -22.98 -1.02
C ALA A 157 2.09 -22.37 -1.58
N ASP A 158 1.49 -21.39 -0.87
CA ASP A 158 0.27 -20.69 -1.29
C ASP A 158 0.60 -19.22 -1.60
N VAL A 159 1.11 -18.98 -2.80
CA VAL A 159 1.41 -17.64 -3.32
C VAL A 159 0.38 -17.26 -4.36
N ARG A 160 -0.40 -16.21 -4.05
CA ARG A 160 -1.53 -15.71 -4.83
C ARG A 160 -1.13 -14.36 -5.47
N PRO A 161 -0.56 -14.37 -6.68
CA PRO A 161 -0.33 -13.14 -7.42
C PRO A 161 -1.68 -12.47 -7.71
N LEU A 162 -1.76 -11.16 -7.51
CA LEU A 162 -2.94 -10.36 -7.82
C LEU A 162 -2.51 -9.11 -8.56
N ASP A 163 -2.93 -8.97 -9.82
CA ASP A 163 -2.70 -7.77 -10.60
C ASP A 163 -3.79 -6.71 -10.33
N TRP A 164 -3.55 -5.46 -10.72
CA TRP A 164 -4.55 -4.39 -10.55
C TRP A 164 -5.89 -4.79 -11.18
N ASP A 165 -6.98 -4.46 -10.48
CA ASP A 165 -8.36 -4.80 -10.83
C ASP A 165 -8.74 -6.27 -10.66
N GLU A 166 -7.79 -7.13 -10.29
CA GLU A 166 -8.10 -8.49 -9.85
C GLU A 166 -8.49 -8.52 -8.37
N SER A 167 -9.23 -9.57 -7.99
CA SER A 167 -9.60 -9.81 -6.60
C SER A 167 -9.44 -11.28 -6.19
N THR A 168 -9.24 -11.50 -4.90
CA THR A 168 -9.30 -12.83 -4.30
C THR A 168 -10.17 -12.80 -3.04
N THR A 169 -10.81 -13.92 -2.70
CA THR A 169 -11.72 -14.01 -1.57
C THR A 169 -11.28 -15.08 -0.58
N PHE A 170 -11.28 -14.72 0.70
CA PHE A 170 -11.08 -15.61 1.83
C PHE A 170 -12.38 -15.77 2.61
N VAL A 171 -12.67 -16.99 3.07
CA VAL A 171 -13.85 -17.30 3.90
C VAL A 171 -13.41 -18.06 5.15
N ARG A 172 -13.92 -17.62 6.32
CA ARG A 172 -13.68 -18.24 7.63
C ARG A 172 -14.87 -18.03 8.54
N GLY A 173 -15.44 -19.10 9.10
CA GLY A 173 -16.47 -19.00 10.14
C GLY A 173 -17.64 -18.07 9.79
N GLY A 174 -18.10 -18.10 8.54
CA GLY A 174 -19.16 -17.19 8.05
C GLY A 174 -18.71 -15.78 7.65
N THR A 175 -17.48 -15.39 8.01
CA THR A 175 -16.87 -14.12 7.59
C THR A 175 -16.25 -14.24 6.20
N ARG A 176 -16.50 -13.25 5.33
CA ARG A 176 -15.93 -13.13 3.98
C ARG A 176 -15.01 -11.91 3.92
N LEU A 177 -13.78 -12.10 3.44
CA LEU A 177 -12.81 -11.04 3.16
C LEU A 177 -12.48 -11.06 1.67
N VAL A 178 -12.93 -10.03 0.93
CA VAL A 178 -12.56 -9.81 -0.47
C VAL A 178 -11.40 -8.82 -0.51
N VAL A 179 -10.35 -9.19 -1.23
CA VAL A 179 -9.12 -8.42 -1.39
C VAL A 179 -9.04 -7.98 -2.83
N HIS A 180 -9.20 -6.69 -3.09
CA HIS A 180 -9.11 -6.10 -4.42
C HIS A 180 -7.76 -5.41 -4.57
N ALA A 181 -6.93 -5.83 -5.53
CA ALA A 181 -5.70 -5.11 -5.84
C ALA A 181 -6.04 -3.85 -6.64
N VAL A 182 -5.48 -2.72 -6.21
CA VAL A 182 -5.61 -1.42 -6.87
C VAL A 182 -4.24 -0.84 -7.13
N ALA A 183 -4.17 0.11 -8.06
CA ALA A 183 -2.92 0.74 -8.43
C ALA A 183 -2.23 1.44 -7.24
N ALA A 184 -0.95 1.18 -7.08
CA ALA A 184 -0.03 1.92 -6.21
C ALA A 184 1.20 2.28 -7.04
N HIS A 185 1.26 3.54 -7.46
CA HIS A 185 2.38 4.09 -8.21
C HIS A 185 3.42 4.63 -7.25
N HIS A 186 4.64 4.11 -7.30
CA HIS A 186 5.73 4.48 -6.42
C HIS A 186 6.50 5.71 -6.95
N ALA A 187 5.99 6.41 -7.95
CA ALA A 187 6.41 7.75 -8.35
C ALA A 187 5.35 8.43 -9.23
N HIS A 188 5.36 9.76 -9.26
CA HIS A 188 4.57 10.55 -10.22
C HIS A 188 5.12 10.46 -11.64
N ASP A 189 6.45 10.38 -11.76
CA ASP A 189 7.10 10.21 -13.05
C ASP A 189 7.00 8.75 -13.50
N ALA A 190 6.39 8.52 -14.66
CA ALA A 190 6.12 7.17 -15.17
C ALA A 190 7.39 6.38 -15.51
N THR A 191 8.51 7.05 -15.83
CA THR A 191 9.77 6.35 -16.11
C THR A 191 10.34 5.80 -14.81
N LEU A 192 10.39 6.64 -13.79
CA LEU A 192 10.85 6.29 -12.46
C LEU A 192 9.95 5.26 -11.79
N ASP A 193 8.62 5.39 -11.91
CA ASP A 193 7.65 4.41 -11.40
C ASP A 193 7.92 3.01 -11.97
N ARG A 194 8.16 2.93 -13.28
CA ARG A 194 8.50 1.67 -13.95
C ARG A 194 9.84 1.08 -13.46
N GLU A 195 10.82 1.91 -13.16
CA GLU A 195 12.13 1.47 -12.63
C GLU A 195 12.02 0.93 -11.20
N LEU A 196 11.15 1.53 -10.39
CA LEU A 196 10.86 1.10 -9.03
C LEU A 196 10.01 -0.18 -8.98
N GLY A 197 9.24 -0.42 -10.04
CA GLY A 197 8.45 -1.63 -10.21
C GLY A 197 7.04 -1.49 -9.65
N LYS A 198 6.19 -2.39 -10.13
CA LYS A 198 4.76 -2.38 -9.83
C LYS A 198 4.48 -2.74 -8.37
N GLY A 199 3.84 -1.82 -7.64
CA GLY A 199 3.24 -2.05 -6.33
C GLY A 199 1.72 -2.20 -6.39
N ASN A 200 1.15 -2.74 -5.31
CA ASN A 200 -0.30 -2.81 -5.10
C ASN A 200 -0.68 -2.03 -3.85
N GLY A 201 -1.75 -1.25 -3.97
CA GLY A 201 -2.65 -0.98 -2.86
C GLY A 201 -3.71 -2.08 -2.81
N TYR A 202 -4.44 -2.17 -1.69
CA TYR A 202 -5.55 -3.10 -1.58
C TYR A 202 -6.76 -2.46 -0.92
N VAL A 203 -7.91 -2.60 -1.56
CA VAL A 203 -9.21 -2.36 -0.92
C VAL A 203 -9.71 -3.69 -0.37
N LEU A 204 -9.90 -3.74 0.94
CA LEU A 204 -10.39 -4.90 1.66
C LEU A 204 -11.87 -4.69 1.97
N GLU A 205 -12.73 -5.52 1.40
CA GLU A 205 -14.15 -5.59 1.78
C GLU A 205 -14.34 -6.77 2.72
N TRP A 206 -14.58 -6.45 3.98
CA TRP A 206 -14.69 -7.43 5.04
C TRP A 206 -16.14 -7.49 5.50
N ASP A 207 -16.76 -8.66 5.44
CA ASP A 207 -18.15 -8.91 5.82
C ASP A 207 -18.16 -10.00 6.88
N ASP A 208 -18.46 -9.64 8.13
CA ASP A 208 -18.57 -10.56 9.26
C ASP A 208 -20.00 -11.12 9.45
N GLY A 209 -20.94 -10.74 8.58
CA GLY A 209 -22.34 -11.15 8.64
C GLY A 209 -23.16 -10.50 9.76
N THR A 210 -22.56 -9.68 10.63
CA THR A 210 -23.24 -9.11 11.82
C THR A 210 -23.15 -7.59 11.92
N SER A 211 -22.06 -6.99 11.45
CA SER A 211 -21.72 -5.57 11.62
C SER A 211 -21.73 -4.78 10.31
N GLY A 212 -22.11 -5.43 9.20
CA GLY A 212 -22.03 -4.89 7.85
C GLY A 212 -20.63 -5.01 7.23
N VAL A 213 -20.49 -4.45 6.03
CA VAL A 213 -19.22 -4.49 5.27
C VAL A 213 -18.32 -3.34 5.74
N LEU A 214 -17.14 -3.66 6.24
CA LEU A 214 -16.07 -2.68 6.49
C LEU A 214 -15.21 -2.60 5.23
N ARG A 215 -14.98 -1.39 4.74
CA ARG A 215 -14.06 -1.12 3.63
C ARG A 215 -12.80 -0.43 4.13
N LEU A 216 -11.69 -1.15 4.03
CA LEU A 216 -10.36 -0.65 4.40
C LEU A 216 -9.53 -0.47 3.14
N TYR A 217 -9.04 0.73 2.89
CA TYR A 217 -8.05 0.98 1.83
C TYR A 217 -6.64 1.06 2.43
N TRP A 218 -5.81 0.08 2.09
CA TRP A 218 -4.39 0.00 2.46
C TRP A 218 -3.57 0.38 1.23
N THR A 219 -2.85 1.50 1.29
CA THR A 219 -2.38 2.16 0.06
C THR A 219 -1.23 1.43 -0.64
N GLY A 220 -0.45 0.64 0.11
CA GLY A 220 0.93 0.35 -0.29
C GLY A 220 1.77 1.63 -0.34
N ASP A 221 3.01 1.49 -0.76
CA ASP A 221 3.84 2.63 -1.10
C ASP A 221 3.37 3.24 -2.42
N ALA A 222 2.73 4.41 -2.32
CA ALA A 222 2.17 5.10 -3.46
C ALA A 222 2.32 6.61 -3.30
N VAL A 223 2.40 7.33 -4.42
CA VAL A 223 2.06 8.75 -4.52
C VAL A 223 0.57 8.90 -4.84
N LEU A 224 -0.01 10.06 -4.55
CA LEU A 224 -1.44 10.29 -4.79
C LEU A 224 -1.77 10.34 -6.29
N THR A 225 -2.75 9.53 -6.72
CA THR A 225 -3.28 9.54 -8.09
C THR A 225 -4.78 9.79 -8.14
N GLU A 226 -5.30 10.13 -9.32
CA GLU A 226 -6.74 10.29 -9.53
C GLU A 226 -7.52 8.97 -9.32
N ASP A 227 -6.92 7.82 -9.64
CA ASP A 227 -7.54 6.52 -9.37
C ASP A 227 -7.75 6.29 -7.87
N MET A 228 -6.79 6.72 -7.04
CA MET A 228 -6.91 6.67 -5.58
C MET A 228 -8.03 7.58 -5.08
N ARG A 229 -8.18 8.78 -5.64
CA ARG A 229 -9.30 9.70 -5.30
C ARG A 229 -10.65 9.12 -5.70
N ALA A 230 -10.70 8.37 -6.80
CA ALA A 230 -11.92 7.79 -7.35
C ALA A 230 -12.35 6.47 -6.69
N LEU A 231 -11.58 5.91 -5.75
CA LEU A 231 -11.91 4.63 -5.10
C LEU A 231 -13.30 4.65 -4.44
N GLY A 232 -13.72 5.79 -3.87
CA GLY A 232 -15.05 5.94 -3.27
C GLY A 232 -16.19 5.73 -4.27
N SER A 233 -16.00 6.11 -5.53
CA SER A 233 -16.98 5.88 -6.61
C SER A 233 -17.00 4.42 -7.07
N ARG A 234 -15.87 3.72 -6.99
CA ARG A 234 -15.72 2.33 -7.44
C ARG A 234 -16.16 1.30 -6.41
N PHE A 235 -15.83 1.53 -5.14
CA PHE A 235 -16.07 0.58 -4.04
C PHE A 235 -17.17 1.05 -3.07
N GLY A 236 -17.64 2.29 -3.19
CA GLY A 236 -18.52 2.93 -2.20
C GLY A 236 -17.71 3.57 -1.07
N ALA A 237 -18.41 3.98 0.00
CA ALA A 237 -17.77 4.66 1.13
C ALA A 237 -16.65 3.79 1.74
N ILE A 238 -15.44 4.36 1.80
CA ILE A 238 -14.28 3.75 2.46
C ILE A 238 -14.35 4.11 3.95
N ASP A 239 -14.40 3.12 4.83
CA ASP A 239 -14.53 3.36 6.27
C ASP A 239 -13.18 3.71 6.92
N LEU A 240 -12.11 3.09 6.43
CA LEU A 240 -10.76 3.24 6.96
C LEU A 240 -9.74 3.39 5.83
N VAL A 241 -8.88 4.38 5.93
CA VAL A 241 -7.68 4.50 5.08
C VAL A 241 -6.44 4.26 5.93
N MET A 242 -5.54 3.40 5.45
CA MET A 242 -4.23 3.13 6.03
C MET A 242 -3.15 3.62 5.05
N PRO A 243 -2.77 4.90 5.10
CA PRO A 243 -1.76 5.44 4.21
C PRO A 243 -0.36 5.05 4.67
N HIS A 244 0.47 4.61 3.73
CA HIS A 244 1.93 4.65 3.87
C HIS A 244 2.39 6.06 3.57
N MET A 245 3.09 6.68 4.51
CA MET A 245 3.49 8.07 4.41
C MET A 245 4.99 8.23 4.62
N GLY A 246 5.44 9.40 5.09
CA GLY A 246 6.84 9.68 5.37
C GLY A 246 7.59 10.37 4.23
N GLY A 247 6.93 10.66 3.10
CA GLY A 247 7.46 11.45 1.99
C GLY A 247 8.79 10.94 1.47
N VAL A 248 8.97 9.61 1.41
CA VAL A 248 10.22 9.00 0.92
C VAL A 248 10.46 9.48 -0.52
N GLY A 249 11.71 9.79 -0.89
CA GLY A 249 12.04 10.27 -2.23
C GLY A 249 13.03 11.43 -2.21
N GLY A 250 12.98 12.28 -3.23
CA GLY A 250 13.84 13.45 -3.38
C GLY A 250 13.10 14.63 -4.00
N ASP A 251 13.79 15.77 -4.11
CA ASP A 251 13.22 16.98 -4.71
C ASP A 251 13.37 16.99 -6.24
N GLY A 252 12.56 17.83 -6.90
CA GLY A 252 12.64 18.06 -8.34
C GLY A 252 12.43 16.77 -9.15
N PRO A 253 13.27 16.46 -10.16
CA PRO A 253 13.14 15.25 -10.97
C PRO A 253 13.23 13.93 -10.20
N LEU A 254 13.72 13.96 -8.96
CA LEU A 254 13.75 12.76 -8.14
C LEU A 254 12.35 12.40 -7.64
N GLY A 255 11.49 13.37 -7.35
CA GLY A 255 10.10 13.16 -6.94
C GLY A 255 9.89 12.33 -5.67
N LEU A 256 8.63 12.18 -5.27
CA LEU A 256 8.19 11.32 -4.18
C LEU A 256 8.17 9.84 -4.58
N ARG A 257 8.23 8.98 -3.56
CA ARG A 257 8.06 7.53 -3.60
C ARG A 257 6.82 7.11 -2.84
N THR A 258 6.62 7.71 -1.68
CA THR A 258 5.40 7.60 -0.88
C THR A 258 4.78 8.97 -0.70
N MET A 259 3.47 9.00 -0.42
CA MET A 259 2.76 10.22 -0.09
C MET A 259 3.47 10.96 1.07
N ASP A 260 3.49 12.29 0.95
CA ASP A 260 3.73 13.19 2.06
C ASP A 260 2.39 13.51 2.77
N ALA A 261 2.44 14.40 3.76
CA ALA A 261 1.30 14.86 4.52
C ALA A 261 0.26 15.56 3.63
N SER A 262 0.69 16.36 2.65
CA SER A 262 -0.21 17.09 1.76
C SER A 262 -1.01 16.11 0.90
N GLU A 263 -0.34 15.17 0.25
CA GLU A 263 -0.97 14.12 -0.54
C GLU A 263 -1.88 13.23 0.33
N THR A 264 -1.45 12.90 1.54
CA THR A 264 -2.27 12.11 2.46
C THR A 264 -3.55 12.87 2.86
N VAL A 265 -3.46 14.15 3.18
CA VAL A 265 -4.63 14.99 3.52
C VAL A 265 -5.57 15.12 2.33
N GLU A 266 -5.05 15.26 1.12
CA GLU A 266 -5.84 15.30 -0.10
C GLU A 266 -6.57 13.97 -0.40
N LEU A 267 -5.92 12.83 -0.18
CA LEU A 267 -6.56 11.51 -0.27
C LEU A 267 -7.70 11.39 0.74
N VAL A 268 -7.45 11.79 1.99
CA VAL A 268 -8.46 11.77 3.07
C VAL A 268 -9.63 12.69 2.74
N ALA A 269 -9.38 13.86 2.15
CA ALA A 269 -10.42 14.77 1.69
C ALA A 269 -11.29 14.17 0.58
N ALA A 270 -10.66 13.45 -0.37
CA ALA A 270 -11.36 12.79 -1.48
C ALA A 270 -12.23 11.62 -1.01
N LEU A 271 -11.68 10.74 -0.15
CA LEU A 271 -12.35 9.52 0.28
C LEU A 271 -13.28 9.71 1.49
N ARG A 272 -13.04 10.76 2.29
CA ARG A 272 -13.78 11.11 3.51
C ARG A 272 -13.99 9.91 4.46
N PRO A 273 -12.93 9.14 4.79
CA PRO A 273 -13.09 7.96 5.61
C PRO A 273 -13.47 8.31 7.05
N ARG A 274 -14.09 7.35 7.75
CA ARG A 274 -14.42 7.51 9.17
C ARG A 274 -13.15 7.54 10.02
N ARG A 275 -12.13 6.79 9.62
CA ARG A 275 -10.85 6.67 10.32
C ARG A 275 -9.68 6.69 9.35
N VAL A 276 -8.55 7.22 9.80
CA VAL A 276 -7.27 7.19 9.10
C VAL A 276 -6.24 6.65 10.08
N VAL A 277 -5.53 5.58 9.72
CA VAL A 277 -4.46 4.99 10.56
C VAL A 277 -3.16 5.07 9.76
N PRO A 278 -2.41 6.18 9.86
CA PRO A 278 -1.16 6.34 9.14
C PRO A 278 -0.10 5.37 9.66
N ILE A 279 0.61 4.75 8.73
CA ILE A 279 1.72 3.81 8.95
C ILE A 279 2.93 4.22 8.11
N HIS A 280 4.01 3.44 8.16
CA HIS A 280 5.23 3.70 7.39
C HIS A 280 5.81 5.10 7.66
N HIS A 281 5.79 5.50 8.93
CA HIS A 281 6.48 6.68 9.44
C HIS A 281 7.30 6.30 10.66
N THR A 282 8.18 7.20 11.11
CA THR A 282 8.94 7.20 12.38
C THR A 282 9.81 5.96 12.70
N THR A 283 9.74 4.91 11.88
CA THR A 283 10.42 3.62 12.10
C THR A 283 11.81 3.58 11.50
N PHE A 284 12.03 4.25 10.38
CA PHE A 284 13.28 4.22 9.61
C PHE A 284 13.83 5.63 9.39
N ALA A 285 15.14 5.71 9.13
CA ALA A 285 15.86 6.97 8.92
C ALA A 285 15.57 7.69 7.60
N HIS A 286 15.05 6.99 6.59
CA HIS A 286 14.83 7.54 5.25
C HIS A 286 13.51 8.31 5.07
N TYR A 287 12.66 8.34 6.09
CA TYR A 287 11.46 9.17 6.08
C TYR A 287 11.89 10.64 6.13
N ARG A 288 11.42 11.43 5.17
CA ARG A 288 11.75 12.85 5.05
C ARG A 288 10.82 13.73 5.86
N GLU A 289 9.60 13.25 6.10
CA GLU A 289 8.58 14.00 6.80
C GLU A 289 8.11 13.26 8.07
N PRO A 290 8.04 13.96 9.22
CA PRO A 290 7.48 13.39 10.44
C PRO A 290 5.95 13.28 10.34
N VAL A 291 5.38 12.35 11.10
CA VAL A 291 3.92 12.18 11.15
C VAL A 291 3.18 13.40 11.70
N ASP A 292 3.86 14.26 12.47
CA ASP A 292 3.29 15.50 13.01
C ASP A 292 2.86 16.47 11.90
N ALA A 293 3.55 16.49 10.75
CA ALA A 293 3.15 17.32 9.60
C ALA A 293 1.75 16.95 9.08
N LEU A 294 1.42 15.65 9.07
CA LEU A 294 0.07 15.19 8.73
C LEU A 294 -0.96 15.64 9.77
N LEU A 295 -0.62 15.58 11.07
CA LEU A 295 -1.54 16.03 12.11
C LEU A 295 -1.85 17.52 12.00
N GLU A 296 -0.82 18.34 11.79
CA GLU A 296 -0.95 19.79 11.63
C GLU A 296 -1.82 20.14 10.43
N GLN A 297 -1.48 19.61 9.24
CA GLN A 297 -2.24 19.89 8.01
C GLN A 297 -3.68 19.34 8.06
N ALA A 298 -3.89 18.17 8.69
CA ALA A 298 -5.23 17.64 8.89
C ALA A 298 -6.05 18.50 9.86
N ALA A 299 -5.45 19.03 10.92
CA ALA A 299 -6.11 19.93 11.86
C ALA A 299 -6.53 21.24 11.19
N GLU A 300 -5.68 21.82 10.33
CA GLU A 300 -6.00 23.00 9.53
C GLU A 300 -7.25 22.82 8.65
N LYS A 301 -7.51 21.59 8.19
CA LYS A 301 -8.69 21.25 7.39
C LYS A 301 -9.81 20.56 8.18
N GLY A 302 -9.70 20.47 9.51
CA GLY A 302 -10.71 19.85 10.39
C GLY A 302 -10.87 18.33 10.23
N MET A 303 -9.83 17.64 9.76
CA MET A 303 -9.79 16.19 9.52
C MET A 303 -9.03 15.41 10.61
N ASP A 304 -8.37 16.10 11.54
CA ASP A 304 -7.62 15.55 12.67
C ASP A 304 -8.41 14.51 13.48
N LYS A 305 -9.72 14.73 13.65
CA LYS A 305 -10.61 13.80 14.36
C LYS A 305 -10.77 12.44 13.70
N ALA A 306 -10.46 12.29 12.41
CA ALA A 306 -10.45 10.99 11.74
C ALA A 306 -9.12 10.25 11.96
N ILE A 307 -8.03 10.96 12.25
CA ILE A 307 -6.69 10.37 12.38
C ILE A 307 -6.58 9.64 13.72
N ARG A 308 -6.05 8.42 13.67
CA ARG A 308 -5.73 7.59 14.82
C ARG A 308 -4.28 7.17 14.70
N LEU A 309 -3.42 7.75 15.52
CA LEU A 309 -2.00 7.38 15.56
C LEU A 309 -1.78 6.18 16.47
N PRO A 310 -1.40 5.00 15.93
CA PRO A 310 -1.07 3.86 16.75
C PRO A 310 0.30 4.04 17.39
N HIS A 311 0.40 3.66 18.66
CA HIS A 311 1.69 3.25 19.22
C HIS A 311 2.05 1.86 18.68
N VAL A 312 3.34 1.61 18.46
CA VAL A 312 3.82 0.30 18.00
C VAL A 312 3.35 -0.79 18.97
N GLY A 313 2.68 -1.81 18.44
CA GLY A 313 2.15 -2.94 19.19
C GLY A 313 0.80 -2.69 19.87
N THR A 314 0.23 -1.49 19.76
CA THR A 314 -1.07 -1.17 20.36
C THR A 314 -2.20 -1.32 19.36
N ALA A 315 -3.22 -2.09 19.74
CA ALA A 315 -4.41 -2.30 18.94
C ALA A 315 -5.34 -1.08 18.98
N ILE A 316 -5.79 -0.64 17.80
CA ILE A 316 -6.84 0.37 17.62
C ILE A 316 -8.07 -0.35 17.08
N ALA A 317 -9.19 -0.24 17.78
CA ALA A 317 -10.46 -0.79 17.29
C ALA A 317 -10.84 -0.14 15.94
N ILE A 318 -11.39 -0.93 15.02
CA ILE A 318 -11.88 -0.50 13.70
C ILE A 318 -13.29 -1.04 13.48
N ALA A 319 -14.21 -0.57 14.32
CA ALA A 319 -15.64 -0.83 14.13
C ALA A 319 -16.17 0.03 12.97
N PRO A 320 -17.10 -0.51 12.15
CA PRO A 320 -17.85 0.26 11.16
C PRO A 320 -18.44 1.54 11.75
#